data_AF-A0A2V5VVW2-F1
#
_entry.id   AF-A0A2V5VVW2-F1
#
_cell.length_a   1.000
_cell.length_b   1.000
_cell.length_c   1.000
_cell.angle_alpha   90.00
_cell.angle_beta   90.00
_cell.angle_gamma   90.00
#
_symmetry.space_group_name_H-M   'P 1'
#
loop_
_entity.id
_entity.type
_entity.pdbx_description
1 polymer ?
#
loop_
_entity_poly.entity_id
_entity_poly.type
_entity_poly.pdbx_seq_one_letter_code
_entity_poly.pdbx_strand_id
1 'polypeptide(L)'
;MLRDRFPHAHLEILGSKHIASLAQKRFYADEVRSIESAALAKFFAKDAELPSDLVAYFASFDFILSYLYDPDKIFEANVRKTGATNFLAGVSKLDNSDHAARQLARPLATLGLSLFDSAARIFPTEADRESIQHFRRSDGQKFVVAIHPGSGSETKNW
;
A
#
# COMPACT_ATOMS: atom_id res chain seq x y z
N MET A 1 4.96 4.22 -11.06
CA MET A 1 3.98 3.94 -12.13
C MET A 1 2.67 4.70 -11.96
N LEU A 2 1.82 4.42 -10.96
CA LEU A 2 0.54 5.12 -10.81
C LEU A 2 0.72 6.64 -10.62
N ARG A 3 1.56 7.04 -9.67
CA ARG A 3 1.88 8.46 -9.42
C ARG A 3 2.48 9.14 -10.65
N ASP A 4 3.34 8.46 -11.41
CA ASP A 4 3.95 9.02 -12.63
C ASP A 4 2.90 9.24 -13.73
N ARG A 5 1.95 8.31 -13.88
CA ARG A 5 0.89 8.40 -14.89
C ARG A 5 -0.19 9.41 -14.51
N PHE A 6 -0.52 9.49 -13.22
CA PHE A 6 -1.58 10.33 -12.68
C PHE A 6 -1.02 11.23 -11.57
N PRO A 7 -0.20 12.23 -11.92
CA PRO A 7 0.51 13.06 -10.94
C PRO A 7 -0.42 13.86 -10.03
N HIS A 8 -1.61 14.18 -10.52
CA HIS A 8 -2.62 14.96 -9.79
C HIS A 8 -3.73 14.10 -9.15
N ALA A 9 -3.69 12.77 -9.31
CA ALA A 9 -4.68 11.91 -8.67
C ALA A 9 -4.46 11.89 -7.15
N HIS A 10 -5.54 11.93 -6.39
CA HIS A 10 -5.49 11.64 -4.96
C HIS A 10 -5.38 10.13 -4.75
N LEU A 11 -4.27 9.66 -4.17
CA LEU A 11 -4.01 8.24 -3.95
C LEU A 11 -4.02 7.94 -2.46
N GLU A 12 -4.89 7.01 -2.07
CA GLU A 12 -4.94 6.50 -0.70
C GLU A 12 -4.55 5.03 -0.63
N ILE A 13 -3.89 4.63 0.46
CA ILE A 13 -3.61 3.24 0.76
C ILE A 13 -4.43 2.81 1.97
N LEU A 14 -5.30 1.82 1.75
CA LEU A 14 -5.95 1.06 2.81
C LEU A 14 -5.12 -0.18 3.14
N GLY A 15 -4.44 -0.19 4.29
CA GLY A 15 -3.51 -1.27 4.63
C GLY A 15 -3.02 -1.22 6.07
N SER A 16 -2.00 -2.02 6.40
CA SER A 16 -1.38 -1.96 7.73
C SER A 16 -0.68 -0.60 7.91
N LYS A 17 -1.20 0.22 8.83
CA LYS A 17 -0.74 1.60 9.00
C LYS A 17 0.75 1.68 9.34
N HIS A 18 1.27 0.72 10.11
CA HIS A 18 2.68 0.67 10.48
C HIS A 18 3.59 0.63 9.23
N ILE A 19 3.24 -0.19 8.24
CA ILE A 19 4.02 -0.34 7.01
C ILE A 19 3.69 0.77 6.01
N ALA A 20 2.39 0.99 5.75
CA ALA A 20 1.92 1.94 4.75
C ALA A 20 2.26 3.39 5.09
N SER A 21 2.54 3.70 6.36
CA SER A 21 3.02 5.02 6.78
C SER A 21 4.28 5.47 6.03
N LEU A 22 5.11 4.56 5.51
CA LEU A 22 6.27 4.88 4.67
C LEU A 22 5.91 5.54 3.33
N ALA A 23 4.65 5.45 2.90
CA ALA A 23 4.14 6.05 1.67
C ALA A 23 3.31 7.32 1.91
N GLN A 24 2.72 7.47 3.11
CA GLN A 24 1.82 8.57 3.45
C GLN A 24 2.52 9.92 3.37
N LYS A 25 1.87 10.91 2.74
CA LYS A 25 2.35 12.30 2.58
C LYS A 25 3.77 12.39 2.03
N ARG A 26 4.12 11.43 1.19
CA ARG A 26 5.37 11.34 0.44
C ARG A 26 5.01 11.21 -1.03
N PHE A 27 5.83 10.49 -1.80
CA PHE A 27 5.60 10.33 -3.23
C PHE A 27 4.38 9.45 -3.57
N TYR A 28 4.15 8.36 -2.83
CA TYR A 28 3.22 7.32 -3.29
C TYR A 28 1.76 7.50 -2.86
N ALA A 29 1.50 8.08 -1.70
CA ALA A 29 0.14 8.20 -1.17
C ALA A 29 -0.07 9.53 -0.45
N ASP A 30 -1.24 10.12 -0.66
CA ASP A 30 -1.70 11.33 -0.01
C ASP A 30 -2.18 11.02 1.41
N GLU A 31 -2.94 9.92 1.57
CA GLU A 31 -3.42 9.45 2.87
C GLU A 31 -3.31 7.92 3.04
N VAL A 32 -3.30 7.48 4.30
CA VAL A 32 -3.25 6.07 4.67
C VAL A 32 -4.29 5.78 5.75
N ARG A 33 -5.15 4.78 5.50
CA ARG A 33 -6.14 4.28 6.44
C ARG A 33 -5.79 2.86 6.88
N SER A 34 -6.05 2.57 8.15
CA SER A 34 -5.84 1.22 8.69
C SER A 34 -6.91 0.25 8.19
N ILE A 35 -6.47 -0.86 7.61
CA ILE A 35 -7.35 -1.98 7.28
C ILE A 35 -7.85 -2.73 8.53
N GLU A 36 -7.18 -2.57 9.67
CA GLU A 36 -7.49 -3.26 10.92
C GLU A 36 -8.56 -2.52 11.75
N SER A 37 -9.22 -1.51 11.19
CA SER A 37 -10.26 -0.75 11.91
C SER A 37 -11.53 -1.59 12.12
N ALA A 38 -12.11 -1.51 13.32
CA ALA A 38 -13.30 -2.28 13.67
C ALA A 38 -14.51 -1.99 12.75
N ALA A 39 -14.68 -0.74 12.31
CA ALA A 39 -15.74 -0.36 11.37
C ALA A 39 -15.60 -1.08 10.02
N LEU A 40 -14.36 -1.27 9.54
CA LEU A 40 -14.11 -1.93 8.25
C LEU A 40 -14.39 -3.43 8.30
N ALA A 41 -14.43 -4.06 9.48
CA ALA A 41 -14.78 -5.48 9.62
C ALA A 41 -16.14 -5.81 8.97
N LYS A 42 -17.08 -4.86 8.94
CA LYS A 42 -18.40 -5.02 8.28
C LYS A 42 -18.28 -5.23 6.77
N PHE A 43 -17.24 -4.71 6.11
CA PHE A 43 -17.01 -4.92 4.69
C PHE A 43 -16.56 -6.36 4.37
N PHE A 44 -16.06 -7.11 5.34
CA PHE A 44 -15.67 -8.52 5.19
C PHE A 44 -16.77 -9.50 5.58
N ALA A 45 -17.93 -9.01 6.03
CA ALA A 45 -19.06 -9.83 6.43
C ALA A 45 -20.15 -9.82 5.34
N LYS A 46 -20.70 -10.99 5.03
CA LYS A 46 -21.83 -11.12 4.11
C LYS A 46 -23.08 -10.49 4.76
N ASP A 47 -23.86 -9.77 3.96
CA ASP A 47 -25.15 -9.17 4.35
C ASP A 47 -25.09 -8.23 5.58
N ALA A 48 -23.91 -7.65 5.84
CA ALA A 48 -23.74 -6.67 6.90
C ALA A 48 -24.29 -5.29 6.52
N GLU A 49 -24.83 -4.58 7.50
CA GLU A 49 -25.10 -3.15 7.40
C GLU A 49 -23.78 -2.39 7.34
N LEU A 50 -23.56 -1.66 6.24
CA LEU A 50 -22.31 -0.95 5.99
C LEU A 50 -22.32 0.42 6.69
N PRO A 51 -21.28 0.76 7.47
CA PRO A 51 -21.17 2.07 8.11
C PRO A 51 -21.22 3.21 7.09
N SER A 52 -22.05 4.22 7.34
CA SER A 52 -22.31 5.32 6.38
C SER A 52 -21.06 6.15 6.05
N ASP A 53 -20.16 6.31 7.00
CA ASP A 53 -18.86 6.98 6.81
C ASP A 53 -17.97 6.21 5.83
N LEU A 54 -17.95 4.88 5.92
CA LEU A 54 -17.20 4.03 5.01
C LEU A 54 -17.88 3.88 3.65
N VAL A 55 -19.21 3.92 3.60
CA VAL A 55 -19.95 3.99 2.33
C VAL A 55 -19.55 5.25 1.57
N ALA A 56 -19.61 6.43 2.21
CA ALA A 56 -19.21 7.69 1.60
C ALA A 56 -17.73 7.68 1.19
N TYR A 57 -16.86 7.10 2.02
CA TYR A 57 -15.43 6.96 1.74
C TYR A 57 -15.17 6.11 0.48
N PHE A 58 -15.74 4.91 0.36
CA PHE A 58 -15.50 4.09 -0.84
C PHE A 58 -16.14 4.70 -2.09
N ALA A 59 -17.32 5.33 -1.95
CA ALA A 59 -18.00 6.02 -3.04
C ALA A 59 -17.23 7.24 -3.58
N SER A 60 -16.30 7.82 -2.80
CA SER A 60 -15.53 9.00 -3.23
C SER A 60 -14.37 8.69 -4.17
N PHE A 61 -14.03 7.41 -4.40
CA PHE A 61 -12.92 7.03 -5.27
C PHE A 61 -13.39 6.71 -6.69
N ASP A 62 -12.72 7.31 -7.68
CA ASP A 62 -12.93 7.00 -9.10
C ASP A 62 -12.46 5.59 -9.49
N PHE A 63 -11.54 5.01 -8.72
CA PHE A 63 -10.95 3.69 -8.97
C PHE A 63 -10.41 3.04 -7.69
N ILE A 64 -10.66 1.74 -7.52
CA ILE A 64 -10.16 0.96 -6.39
C ILE A 64 -9.38 -0.26 -6.91
N LEU A 65 -8.12 -0.37 -6.50
CA LEU A 65 -7.27 -1.54 -6.74
C LEU A 65 -7.09 -2.30 -5.43
N SER A 66 -7.58 -3.55 -5.37
CA SER A 66 -7.50 -4.36 -4.16
C SER A 66 -6.55 -5.54 -4.34
N TYR A 67 -5.52 -5.64 -3.50
CA TYR A 67 -4.66 -6.83 -3.41
C TYR A 67 -5.07 -7.76 -2.25
N LEU A 68 -6.25 -7.56 -1.68
CA LEU A 68 -6.74 -8.40 -0.59
C LEU A 68 -7.07 -9.80 -1.07
N TYR A 69 -6.80 -10.77 -0.20
CA TYR A 69 -7.27 -12.13 -0.39
C TYR A 69 -8.76 -12.19 -0.08
N ASP A 70 -9.60 -12.12 -1.12
CA ASP A 70 -11.06 -12.13 -1.04
C ASP A 70 -11.63 -13.23 -1.96
N PRO A 71 -11.41 -14.53 -1.64
CA PRO A 71 -11.82 -15.63 -2.51
C PRO A 71 -13.33 -15.68 -2.75
N ASP A 72 -14.11 -15.26 -1.76
CA ASP A 72 -15.59 -15.24 -1.80
C ASP A 72 -16.14 -13.91 -2.34
N LYS A 73 -15.27 -12.97 -2.72
CA LYS A 73 -15.62 -11.63 -3.24
C LYS A 73 -16.53 -10.82 -2.32
N ILE A 74 -16.49 -11.08 -1.02
CA ILE A 74 -17.37 -10.42 -0.04
C ILE A 74 -16.99 -8.94 0.08
N PHE A 75 -15.69 -8.67 0.19
CA PHE A 75 -15.18 -7.30 0.27
C PHE A 75 -15.47 -6.54 -1.02
N GLU A 76 -15.16 -7.13 -2.18
CA GLU A 76 -15.50 -6.53 -3.48
C GLU A 76 -17.00 -6.23 -3.59
N ALA A 77 -17.87 -7.19 -3.28
CA ALA A 77 -19.32 -7.01 -3.39
C ALA A 77 -19.83 -5.89 -2.48
N ASN A 78 -19.32 -5.81 -1.24
CA ASN A 78 -19.71 -4.76 -0.29
C ASN A 78 -19.18 -3.39 -0.72
N VAL A 79 -17.96 -3.29 -1.24
CA VAL A 79 -17.45 -2.03 -1.81
C VAL A 79 -18.31 -1.58 -3.00
N ARG A 80 -18.72 -2.49 -3.89
CA ARG A 80 -19.58 -2.14 -5.03
C ARG A 80 -20.96 -1.62 -4.60
N LYS A 81 -21.53 -2.11 -3.48
CA LYS A 81 -22.78 -1.59 -2.92
C LYS A 81 -22.70 -0.11 -2.49
N THR A 82 -21.49 0.42 -2.27
CA THR A 82 -21.31 1.83 -1.91
C THR A 82 -21.50 2.78 -3.10
N GLY A 83 -21.53 2.26 -4.33
CA GLY A 83 -21.53 3.06 -5.56
C GLY A 83 -20.17 3.11 -6.26
N ALA A 84 -19.10 2.56 -5.65
CA ALA A 84 -17.81 2.40 -6.30
C ALA A 84 -17.90 1.38 -7.45
N THR A 85 -17.99 1.86 -8.69
CA THR A 85 -18.18 1.03 -9.88
C THR A 85 -16.87 0.47 -10.44
N ASN A 86 -15.78 1.23 -10.33
CA ASN A 86 -14.47 0.88 -10.86
C ASN A 86 -13.62 0.19 -9.79
N PHE A 87 -13.76 -1.13 -9.72
CA PHE A 87 -13.00 -1.98 -8.81
C PHE A 87 -12.22 -3.04 -9.60
N LEU A 88 -10.92 -3.13 -9.34
CA LEU A 88 -10.01 -4.11 -9.92
C LEU A 88 -9.38 -4.96 -8.81
N ALA A 89 -9.65 -6.26 -8.86
CA ALA A 89 -8.94 -7.23 -8.02
C ALA A 89 -7.53 -7.49 -8.60
N GLY A 90 -6.53 -7.28 -7.77
CA GLY A 90 -5.14 -7.55 -8.05
C GLY A 90 -4.70 -8.94 -7.61
N VAL A 91 -3.40 -9.23 -7.77
CA VAL A 91 -2.81 -10.50 -7.36
C VAL A 91 -2.66 -10.54 -5.83
N SER A 92 -3.47 -11.37 -5.16
CA SER A 92 -3.44 -11.50 -3.69
C SER A 92 -2.41 -12.52 -3.18
N LYS A 93 -1.94 -13.43 -4.04
CA LYS A 93 -0.93 -14.44 -3.72
C LYS A 93 0.15 -14.41 -4.80
N LEU A 94 1.38 -14.13 -4.39
CA LEU A 94 2.54 -14.15 -5.26
C LEU A 94 3.09 -15.57 -5.34
N ASP A 95 3.62 -15.93 -6.51
CA ASP A 95 4.31 -17.19 -6.74
C ASP A 95 5.78 -16.94 -7.13
N ASN A 96 6.51 -18.02 -7.46
CA ASN A 96 7.91 -17.94 -7.88
C ASN A 96 8.07 -17.78 -9.40
N SER A 97 7.01 -17.44 -10.14
CA SER A 97 7.07 -17.34 -11.60
C SER A 97 7.85 -16.10 -12.09
N ASP A 98 7.93 -15.05 -11.28
CA ASP A 98 8.44 -13.74 -11.69
C ASP A 98 8.74 -12.84 -10.47
N HIS A 99 9.34 -11.68 -10.69
CA HIS A 99 9.56 -10.68 -9.66
C HIS A 99 8.25 -10.17 -9.07
N ALA A 100 8.16 -10.09 -7.74
CA ALA A 100 6.97 -9.64 -7.01
C ALA A 100 6.38 -8.31 -7.54
N ALA A 101 7.22 -7.30 -7.77
CA ALA A 101 6.78 -6.01 -8.33
C ALA A 101 6.12 -6.14 -9.71
N ARG A 102 6.59 -7.06 -10.57
CA ARG A 102 5.98 -7.31 -11.88
C ARG A 102 4.64 -7.99 -11.72
N GLN A 103 4.56 -9.02 -10.86
CA GLN A 103 3.30 -9.69 -10.54
C GLN A 103 2.24 -8.72 -10.00
N LEU A 104 2.62 -7.85 -9.05
CA LEU A 104 1.73 -6.83 -8.50
C LEU A 104 1.31 -5.78 -9.54
N ALA A 105 2.16 -5.48 -10.53
CA ALA A 105 1.82 -4.55 -11.61
C ALA A 105 0.93 -5.16 -12.71
N ARG A 106 0.88 -6.49 -12.88
CA ARG A 106 0.11 -7.16 -13.96
C ARG A 106 -1.35 -6.70 -14.07
N PRO A 107 -2.13 -6.57 -12.99
CA PRO A 107 -3.53 -6.13 -13.09
C PRO A 107 -3.67 -4.76 -13.76
N LEU A 108 -2.70 -3.87 -13.57
CA LEU A 108 -2.70 -2.51 -14.10
C LEU A 108 -2.47 -2.46 -15.63
N ALA A 109 -2.06 -3.57 -16.26
CA ALA A 109 -1.99 -3.68 -17.72
C ALA A 109 -3.37 -3.53 -18.37
N THR A 110 -4.44 -3.90 -17.67
CA THR A 110 -5.83 -3.68 -18.13
C THR A 110 -6.19 -2.20 -18.25
N LEU A 111 -5.45 -1.32 -17.57
CA LEU A 111 -5.55 0.13 -17.65
C LEU A 111 -4.54 0.74 -18.65
N GLY A 112 -3.87 -0.09 -19.46
CA GLY A 112 -2.81 0.34 -20.37
C GLY A 112 -1.52 0.77 -19.67
N LEU A 113 -1.29 0.35 -18.42
CA LEU A 113 -0.08 0.66 -17.66
C LEU A 113 0.91 -0.50 -17.72
N SER A 114 2.20 -0.19 -17.84
CA SER A 114 3.25 -1.21 -17.85
C SER A 114 4.42 -0.76 -16.99
N LEU A 115 4.96 -1.70 -16.21
CA LEU A 115 6.06 -1.46 -15.30
C LEU A 115 7.40 -1.59 -16.05
N PHE A 116 8.09 -0.48 -16.23
CA PHE A 116 9.40 -0.44 -16.89
C PHE A 116 10.56 -0.70 -15.90
N ASP A 117 10.51 -0.06 -14.73
CA ASP A 117 11.50 -0.22 -13.65
C ASP A 117 10.84 -0.92 -12.46
N SER A 118 11.38 -2.09 -12.07
CA SER A 118 10.88 -2.86 -10.93
C SER A 118 11.53 -2.46 -9.59
N ALA A 119 12.50 -1.55 -9.59
CA ALA A 119 13.15 -1.08 -8.38
C ALA A 119 12.18 -0.24 -7.54
N ALA A 120 11.94 -0.69 -6.30
CA ALA A 120 11.25 0.12 -5.32
C ALA A 120 12.14 1.29 -4.90
N ARG A 121 11.54 2.48 -4.80
CA ARG A 121 12.21 3.68 -4.28
C ARG A 121 11.54 4.09 -2.99
N ILE A 122 12.29 4.66 -2.06
CA ILE A 122 11.75 5.28 -0.85
C ILE A 122 11.98 6.78 -0.98
N PHE A 123 11.04 7.57 -0.48
CA PHE A 123 11.08 9.03 -0.54
C PHE A 123 11.09 9.60 0.87
N PRO A 124 12.27 9.72 1.52
CA PRO A 124 12.39 10.30 2.85
C PRO A 124 11.93 11.76 2.87
N THR A 125 11.31 12.15 3.97
CA THR A 125 10.94 13.54 4.28
C THR A 125 12.16 14.35 4.72
N GLU A 126 12.02 15.67 4.80
CA GLU A 126 13.08 16.52 5.38
C GLU A 126 13.34 16.18 6.84
N ALA A 127 12.30 15.86 7.62
CA ALA A 127 12.47 15.41 9.02
C ALA A 127 13.27 14.09 9.12
N ASP A 128 13.06 13.15 8.19
CA ASP A 128 13.86 11.92 8.11
C ASP A 128 15.35 12.23 7.85
N ARG A 129 15.61 13.19 6.94
CA ARG A 129 16.97 13.63 6.60
C ARG A 129 17.65 14.35 7.75
N GLU A 130 16.95 15.25 8.43
CA GLU A 130 17.43 15.97 9.61
C GLU A 130 17.77 15.02 10.76
N SER A 131 16.92 14.01 10.99
CA SER A 131 17.13 12.99 12.02
C SER A 131 18.44 12.23 11.79
N ILE A 132 18.71 11.83 10.54
CA ILE A 132 19.97 11.17 10.16
C ILE A 132 21.16 12.11 10.34
N GLN A 133 21.02 13.39 9.96
CA GLN A 133 22.10 14.35 10.17
C GLN A 133 22.42 14.56 11.65
N HIS A 134 21.40 14.65 12.51
CA HIS A 134 21.58 14.78 13.95
C HIS A 134 22.30 13.56 14.52
N PHE A 135 21.84 12.35 14.18
CA PHE A 135 22.46 11.09 14.57
C PHE A 135 23.94 11.01 14.16
N ARG A 136 24.30 11.54 12.99
CA ARG A 136 25.70 11.55 12.51
C ARG A 136 26.56 12.62 13.18
N ARG A 137 25.99 13.77 13.53
CA ARG A 137 26.72 14.88 14.18
C ARG A 137 27.10 14.57 15.61
N SER A 138 26.30 13.77 16.33
CA SER A 138 26.59 13.38 17.72
C SER A 138 27.88 12.57 17.89
N ASP A 139 28.32 11.83 16.87
CA ASP A 139 29.42 10.86 17.02
C ASP A 139 30.73 11.23 16.30
N GLY A 140 30.78 12.35 15.55
CA GLY A 140 31.99 12.76 14.81
C GLY A 140 32.49 11.74 13.77
N GLN A 141 31.73 10.68 13.50
CA GLN A 141 32.12 9.55 12.66
C GLN A 141 32.02 9.89 11.17
N LYS A 142 33.11 9.65 10.44
CA LYS A 142 33.19 9.84 8.98
C LYS A 142 32.54 8.71 8.19
N PHE A 143 32.33 7.54 8.78
CA PHE A 143 31.79 6.34 8.13
C PHE A 143 30.79 5.64 9.04
N VAL A 144 29.65 5.22 8.48
CA VAL A 144 28.56 4.55 9.20
C VAL A 144 28.25 3.24 8.50
N VAL A 145 28.25 2.14 9.26
CA VAL A 145 27.77 0.83 8.80
C VAL A 145 26.51 0.51 9.61
N ALA A 146 25.40 0.24 8.91
CA ALA A 146 24.19 -0.26 9.55
C ALA A 146 24.12 -1.77 9.37
N ILE A 147 23.92 -2.49 10.48
CA ILE A 147 23.72 -3.95 10.50
C ILE A 147 22.30 -4.21 11.00
N HIS A 148 21.55 -5.04 10.28
CA HIS A 148 20.24 -5.51 10.69
C HIS A 148 20.31 -7.01 11.00
N PRO A 149 20.72 -7.41 12.23
CA PRO A 149 21.04 -8.81 12.54
C PRO A 149 19.81 -9.71 12.78
N GLY A 150 18.62 -9.14 12.94
CA GLY A 150 17.39 -9.89 13.17
C GLY A 150 16.61 -10.20 11.90
N SER A 151 15.86 -11.31 11.92
CA SER A 151 14.84 -11.62 10.93
C SER A 151 13.65 -12.33 11.59
N GLY A 152 12.58 -12.58 10.83
CA GLY A 152 11.44 -13.36 11.30
C GLY A 152 11.69 -14.88 11.40
N SER A 153 12.91 -15.38 11.15
CA SER A 153 13.24 -16.81 11.22
C SER A 153 14.72 -17.04 11.49
N GLU A 154 15.05 -17.93 12.41
CA GLU A 154 16.45 -18.26 12.75
C GLU A 154 17.27 -18.73 11.54
N THR A 155 16.64 -19.42 10.58
CA THR A 155 17.29 -19.91 9.37
C THR A 155 17.71 -18.82 8.38
N LYS A 156 17.25 -17.57 8.61
CA LYS A 156 17.58 -16.40 7.80
C LYS A 156 18.57 -15.46 8.50
N ASN A 157 19.03 -15.81 9.70
CA ASN A 157 20.04 -15.04 10.41
C ASN A 157 21.44 -15.44 9.91
N TRP A 158 22.36 -14.47 9.90
CA TRP A 158 23.73 -14.65 9.43
C TRP A 158 24.60 -15.39 10.46
#